data_AF-A0AAN7H1I4-F1
#
_entry.id   AF-A0AAN7H1I4-F1
#
_cell.length_a   1.000
_cell.length_b   1.000
_cell.length_c   1.000
_cell.angle_alpha   90.00
_cell.angle_beta   90.00
_cell.angle_gamma   90.00
#
_symmetry.space_group_name_H-M   'P 1'
#
loop_
_entity.id
_entity.type
_entity.pdbx_description
1 polymer ?
#
loop_
_entity_poly.entity_id
_entity_poly.type
_entity_poly.pdbx_seq_one_letter_code
_entity_poly.pdbx_strand_id
1 'polypeptide(L)'
;MVRHQDSKPIKQAGFYFPPGPAFVDDVAASRIYPAITGSTSSVVSSESTLKLRAFQSLTGIFTACKKFSEIVAQEAVLYTDLDAMDVKEVAKVMAQARRNYHGHLPPSSLNALVDDFINLQIQTQQLGPVNAVGLPGHSRTDPAVDSLANLPRHTELGTRLTWPPIYFTGRDFFTLLDAHVHDWAMSLSPVGFSDSKHRQSWYGVLGRQSKVFGTLQCFLQDAMGALTTRNKKVYMGLLIFWLLQPDQLERIADATQTDPLDIWTGNRALRGYGMVMILRRAHGKLQITWYDPWRLMEAVRNLYKPSITQMYRYREHVVEKIKAWASNNNIPLYNQYWGGHGVETGGDDSVLMSIKYLEHLVSAPGGVESVLPDPQNREEFEAAGFYLAGGDNE
;
A
#
# COMPACT_ATOMS: atom_id res chain seq x y z
N MET A 1 -0.75 -32.92 20.58
CA MET A 1 0.62 -33.44 20.69
C MET A 1 1.03 -34.02 19.34
N VAL A 2 1.62 -33.17 18.50
CA VAL A 2 2.10 -33.57 17.17
C VAL A 2 3.31 -34.49 17.36
N ARG A 3 3.33 -35.67 16.74
CA ARG A 3 4.40 -36.65 16.99
C ARG A 3 5.64 -36.23 16.21
N HIS A 4 6.85 -36.44 16.77
CA HIS A 4 8.13 -36.17 16.07
C HIS A 4 8.20 -36.76 14.65
N GLN A 5 7.47 -37.85 14.39
CA GLN A 5 7.37 -38.52 13.10
C GLN A 5 6.73 -37.66 12.00
N ASP A 6 5.83 -36.73 12.38
CA ASP A 6 5.07 -35.89 11.44
C ASP A 6 5.96 -34.81 10.80
N SER A 7 7.13 -34.52 11.40
CA SER A 7 8.07 -33.52 10.90
C SER A 7 9.00 -34.00 9.79
N LYS A 8 9.17 -35.32 9.62
CA LYS A 8 10.14 -35.90 8.67
C LYS A 8 9.90 -35.47 7.21
N PRO A 9 8.66 -35.37 6.70
CA PRO A 9 8.42 -34.98 5.32
C PRO A 9 8.85 -33.54 4.99
N ILE A 10 8.88 -32.64 5.96
CA ILE A 10 9.26 -31.22 5.74
C ILE A 10 10.78 -31.04 5.80
N LYS A 11 11.52 -32.00 6.38
CA LYS A 11 12.99 -31.97 6.44
C LYS A 11 13.60 -32.34 5.08
N GLN A 12 13.53 -31.40 4.15
CA GLN A 12 14.00 -31.51 2.77
C GLN A 12 15.54 -31.45 2.67
N ALA A 13 16.09 -32.02 1.60
CA ALA A 13 17.52 -31.94 1.33
C ALA A 13 17.98 -30.49 1.14
N GLY A 14 19.19 -30.15 1.60
CA GLY A 14 19.71 -28.78 1.55
C GLY A 14 19.21 -27.84 2.66
N PHE A 15 18.54 -28.39 3.68
CA PHE A 15 18.08 -27.67 4.88
C PHE A 15 18.55 -28.40 6.14
N TYR A 16 18.92 -27.65 7.18
CA TYR A 16 19.29 -28.21 8.48
C TYR A 16 18.29 -27.78 9.55
N PHE A 17 17.56 -28.76 10.08
CA PHE A 17 16.63 -28.58 11.19
C PHE A 17 17.26 -29.13 12.47
N PRO A 18 17.26 -28.38 13.58
CA PRO A 18 17.67 -28.91 14.87
C PRO A 18 16.90 -30.19 15.25
N PRO A 19 17.46 -31.02 16.15
CA PRO A 19 16.72 -32.14 16.74
C PRO A 19 15.44 -31.62 17.38
N GLY A 20 14.28 -32.11 16.94
CA GLY A 20 13.01 -31.47 17.31
C GLY A 20 11.89 -31.61 16.28
N PRO A 21 10.66 -31.19 16.64
CA PRO A 21 9.66 -30.82 15.66
C PRO A 21 10.15 -29.60 14.85
N ALA A 22 9.68 -29.45 13.60
CA ALA A 22 10.07 -28.31 12.77
C ALA A 22 9.39 -27.01 13.23
N PHE A 23 8.17 -27.13 13.77
CA PHE A 23 7.38 -26.03 14.32
C PHE A 23 7.26 -26.20 15.84
N VAL A 24 7.46 -25.12 16.58
CA VAL A 24 7.40 -25.13 18.06
C VAL A 24 5.97 -25.05 18.57
N ASP A 25 5.08 -24.38 17.83
CA ASP A 25 3.66 -24.26 18.16
C ASP A 25 2.89 -25.49 17.64
N ASP A 26 2.39 -26.31 18.57
CA ASP A 26 1.59 -27.51 18.29
C ASP A 26 0.32 -27.20 17.49
N VAL A 27 -0.28 -26.01 17.69
CA VAL A 27 -1.52 -25.60 17.03
C VAL A 27 -1.24 -25.25 15.57
N ALA A 28 -0.20 -24.44 15.31
CA ALA A 28 0.24 -24.14 13.94
C ALA A 28 0.72 -25.41 13.22
N ALA A 29 1.49 -26.25 13.91
CA ALA A 29 1.97 -27.53 13.37
C ALA A 29 0.81 -28.43 12.91
N SER A 30 -0.27 -28.53 13.69
CA SER A 30 -1.43 -29.35 13.33
C SER A 30 -2.18 -28.88 12.08
N ARG A 31 -2.06 -27.59 11.71
CA ARG A 31 -2.61 -27.05 10.44
C ARG A 31 -1.63 -27.17 9.28
N ILE A 32 -0.36 -26.85 9.53
CA ILE A 32 0.68 -26.79 8.50
C ILE A 32 1.03 -28.16 7.93
N TYR A 33 1.17 -29.19 8.77
CA TYR A 33 1.60 -30.52 8.30
C TYR A 33 0.60 -31.17 7.32
N PRO A 34 -0.72 -31.22 7.60
CA PRO A 34 -1.69 -31.72 6.66
C PRO A 34 -1.74 -30.91 5.36
N ALA A 35 -1.64 -29.57 5.44
CA ALA A 35 -1.69 -28.69 4.28
C ALA A 35 -0.55 -28.96 3.29
N ILE A 36 0.67 -29.17 3.80
CA ILE A 36 1.89 -29.37 2.99
C ILE A 36 2.00 -30.81 2.48
N THR A 37 1.53 -31.79 3.24
CA THR A 37 1.75 -33.22 2.92
C THR A 37 0.53 -33.93 2.33
N GLY A 38 -0.67 -33.36 2.50
CA GLY A 38 -1.94 -33.99 2.15
C GLY A 38 -2.28 -35.21 3.00
N SER A 39 -1.61 -35.37 4.15
CA SER A 39 -1.84 -36.51 5.05
C SER A 39 -3.06 -36.23 5.91
N THR A 40 -4.22 -36.77 5.53
CA THR A 40 -5.32 -36.99 6.48
C THR A 40 -5.05 -38.29 7.23
N SER A 41 -5.54 -38.39 8.47
CA SER A 41 -5.28 -39.49 9.41
C SER A 41 -5.69 -40.90 8.95
N SER A 42 -6.22 -41.06 7.74
CA SER A 42 -6.75 -42.30 7.20
C SER A 42 -5.92 -42.94 6.07
N VAL A 43 -4.88 -42.27 5.53
CA VAL A 43 -4.11 -42.81 4.38
C VAL A 43 -2.64 -42.96 4.73
N VAL A 44 -2.18 -44.21 4.89
CA VAL A 44 -0.77 -44.54 5.09
C VAL A 44 -0.03 -44.36 3.76
N SER A 45 0.48 -43.15 3.52
CA SER A 45 1.36 -42.86 2.39
C SER A 45 2.81 -43.19 2.74
N SER A 46 3.59 -43.67 1.77
CA SER A 46 5.02 -43.92 1.99
C SER A 46 5.77 -42.61 2.30
N GLU A 47 6.85 -42.68 3.09
CA GLU A 47 7.64 -41.49 3.48
C GLU A 47 8.16 -40.71 2.25
N SER A 48 8.55 -41.42 1.18
CA SER A 48 9.02 -40.79 -0.07
C SER A 48 7.92 -40.00 -0.77
N THR A 49 6.69 -40.51 -0.77
CA THR A 49 5.51 -39.79 -1.30
C THR A 49 5.24 -38.52 -0.51
N LEU A 50 5.29 -38.59 0.82
CA LEU A 50 5.06 -37.42 1.68
C LEU A 50 6.15 -36.36 1.49
N LYS A 51 7.41 -36.76 1.34
CA LYS A 51 8.53 -35.84 1.04
C LYS A 51 8.36 -35.15 -0.30
N LEU A 52 7.90 -35.86 -1.34
CA LEU A 52 7.67 -35.27 -2.66
C LEU A 52 6.54 -34.24 -2.63
N ARG A 53 5.42 -34.56 -1.96
CA ARG A 53 4.29 -33.62 -1.79
C ARG A 53 4.73 -32.38 -1.02
N ALA A 54 5.44 -32.58 0.09
CA ALA A 54 5.99 -31.48 0.86
C ALA A 54 6.92 -30.61 0.02
N PHE A 55 7.79 -31.21 -0.80
CA PHE A 55 8.65 -30.47 -1.72
C PHE A 55 7.84 -29.62 -2.71
N GLN A 56 6.79 -30.18 -3.33
CA GLN A 56 5.92 -29.47 -4.27
C GLN A 56 5.17 -28.32 -3.59
N SER A 57 4.52 -28.57 -2.45
CA SER A 57 3.79 -27.54 -1.71
C SER A 57 4.72 -26.45 -1.19
N LEU A 58 5.90 -26.79 -0.67
CA LEU A 58 6.91 -25.80 -0.26
C LEU A 58 7.45 -25.00 -1.46
N THR A 59 7.68 -25.65 -2.60
CA THR A 59 8.07 -24.96 -3.84
C THR A 59 6.97 -24.01 -4.29
N GLY A 60 5.71 -24.44 -4.23
CA GLY A 60 4.54 -23.60 -4.48
C GLY A 60 4.49 -22.41 -3.53
N ILE A 61 4.66 -22.65 -2.22
CA ILE A 61 4.69 -21.61 -1.19
C ILE A 61 5.77 -20.58 -1.50
N PHE A 62 7.01 -21.00 -1.76
CA PHE A 62 8.12 -20.05 -1.98
C PHE A 62 8.10 -19.40 -3.36
N THR A 63 7.63 -20.10 -4.40
CA THR A 63 7.33 -19.50 -5.71
C THR A 63 6.25 -18.44 -5.56
N ALA A 64 5.23 -18.73 -4.75
CA ALA A 64 4.20 -17.78 -4.42
C ALA A 64 4.75 -16.68 -3.51
N CYS A 65 5.61 -16.92 -2.52
CA CYS A 65 6.24 -15.86 -1.71
C CYS A 65 7.09 -14.92 -2.56
N LYS A 66 7.71 -15.42 -3.63
CA LYS A 66 8.38 -14.60 -4.65
C LYS A 66 7.39 -13.73 -5.44
N LYS A 67 6.12 -14.14 -5.49
CA LYS A 67 5.00 -13.41 -6.11
C LYS A 67 4.08 -12.65 -5.12
N PHE A 68 4.09 -12.98 -3.80
CA PHE A 68 3.41 -12.38 -2.63
C PHE A 68 2.99 -13.43 -1.53
N SER A 69 2.82 -13.04 -0.25
CA SER A 69 2.53 -13.92 0.92
C SER A 69 1.05 -14.25 1.23
N GLU A 70 0.06 -13.42 0.93
CA GLU A 70 -1.37 -13.76 1.18
C GLU A 70 -2.03 -14.46 -0.03
N ILE A 71 -1.40 -14.39 -1.21
CA ILE A 71 -1.78 -15.18 -2.40
C ILE A 71 -1.15 -16.58 -2.36
N VAL A 72 -0.17 -16.83 -1.47
CA VAL A 72 0.50 -18.12 -1.29
C VAL A 72 -0.47 -19.25 -1.02
N ALA A 73 -1.46 -19.01 -0.16
CA ALA A 73 -2.42 -20.03 0.20
C ALA A 73 -3.31 -20.45 -0.98
N GLN A 74 -3.56 -19.54 -1.94
CA GLN A 74 -4.45 -19.75 -3.07
C GLN A 74 -3.71 -20.25 -4.34
N GLU A 75 -2.46 -19.84 -4.56
CA GLU A 75 -1.67 -20.26 -5.73
C GLU A 75 -0.78 -21.47 -5.48
N ALA A 76 -0.36 -21.72 -4.23
CA ALA A 76 0.37 -22.94 -3.92
C ALA A 76 -0.61 -24.13 -3.97
N VAL A 77 -0.19 -25.23 -4.59
CA VAL A 77 -0.93 -26.50 -4.53
C VAL A 77 -0.80 -27.04 -3.11
N LEU A 78 -1.67 -26.55 -2.23
CA LEU A 78 -1.84 -27.00 -0.86
C LEU A 78 -3.01 -27.98 -0.80
N TYR A 79 -2.92 -28.92 0.12
CA TYR A 79 -4.00 -29.90 0.33
C TYR A 79 -5.11 -29.36 1.24
N THR A 80 -4.82 -28.29 1.99
CA THR A 80 -5.78 -27.49 2.75
C THR A 80 -5.29 -26.04 2.79
N ASP A 81 -6.22 -25.09 2.92
CA ASP A 81 -5.88 -23.67 3.00
C ASP A 81 -5.04 -23.37 4.25
N LEU A 82 -4.03 -22.52 4.09
CA LEU A 82 -3.25 -21.96 5.19
C LEU A 82 -3.58 -20.47 5.34
N ASP A 83 -3.65 -19.98 6.57
CA ASP A 83 -3.76 -18.54 6.78
C ASP A 83 -2.39 -17.84 6.62
N ALA A 84 -2.40 -16.51 6.61
CA ALA A 84 -1.19 -15.72 6.43
C ALA A 84 -0.15 -15.93 7.55
N MET A 85 -0.59 -16.27 8.77
CA MET A 85 0.31 -16.52 9.90
C MET A 85 1.01 -17.88 9.75
N ASP A 86 0.29 -18.89 9.29
CA ASP A 86 0.82 -20.21 9.00
C ASP A 86 1.86 -20.16 7.86
N VAL A 87 1.55 -19.45 6.76
CA VAL A 87 2.50 -19.22 5.66
C VAL A 87 3.76 -18.50 6.14
N LYS A 88 3.61 -17.47 6.98
CA LYS A 88 4.72 -16.72 7.55
C LYS A 88 5.61 -17.62 8.43
N GLU A 89 5.03 -18.49 9.23
CA GLU A 89 5.78 -19.41 10.07
C GLU A 89 6.51 -20.47 9.23
N VAL A 90 5.89 -21.00 8.16
CA VAL A 90 6.57 -21.88 7.19
C VAL A 90 7.77 -21.18 6.57
N ALA A 91 7.59 -19.96 6.06
CA ALA A 91 8.65 -19.20 5.42
C ALA A 91 9.82 -18.94 6.38
N LYS A 92 9.52 -18.55 7.62
CA LYS A 92 10.50 -18.31 8.69
C LYS A 92 11.29 -19.57 9.03
N VAL A 93 10.61 -20.70 9.27
CA VAL A 93 11.25 -21.97 9.66
C VAL A 93 12.15 -22.49 8.55
N MET A 94 11.67 -22.47 7.29
CA MET A 94 12.44 -22.93 6.14
C MET A 94 13.65 -22.02 5.86
N ALA A 95 13.49 -20.70 5.95
CA ALA A 95 14.60 -19.75 5.82
C ALA A 95 15.65 -19.96 6.92
N GLN A 96 15.24 -20.19 8.17
CA GLN A 96 16.17 -20.49 9.26
C GLN A 96 16.90 -21.82 9.03
N ALA A 97 16.18 -22.87 8.63
CA ALA A 97 16.79 -24.16 8.34
C ALA A 97 17.78 -24.09 7.17
N ARG A 98 17.51 -23.22 6.18
CA ARG A 98 18.41 -22.97 5.06
C ARG A 98 19.68 -22.24 5.51
N ARG A 99 19.56 -21.20 6.35
CA ARG A 99 20.72 -20.48 6.93
C ARG A 99 21.62 -21.37 7.77
N ASN A 100 21.05 -22.35 8.47
CA ASN A 100 21.80 -23.28 9.31
C ASN A 100 22.45 -24.43 8.52
N TYR A 101 22.20 -24.55 7.22
CA TYR A 101 22.71 -25.66 6.41
C TYR A 101 24.13 -25.37 5.90
N HIS A 102 25.09 -26.20 6.30
CA HIS A 102 26.51 -26.10 5.89
C HIS A 102 26.98 -27.29 5.03
N GLY A 103 26.06 -28.10 4.51
CA GLY A 103 26.41 -29.27 3.69
C GLY A 103 26.72 -28.91 2.23
N HIS A 104 27.23 -29.90 1.48
CA HIS A 104 27.70 -29.73 0.09
C HIS A 104 26.73 -30.28 -0.97
N LEU A 105 25.49 -30.60 -0.60
CA LEU A 105 24.50 -31.07 -1.56
C LEU A 105 24.24 -30.02 -2.66
N PRO A 106 24.09 -30.44 -3.93
CA PRO A 106 23.70 -29.54 -5.02
C PRO A 106 22.40 -28.80 -4.70
N PRO A 107 22.28 -27.51 -5.02
CA PRO A 107 21.07 -26.75 -4.76
C PRO A 107 19.91 -27.28 -5.61
N SER A 108 18.79 -27.60 -4.97
CA SER A 108 17.50 -27.86 -5.63
C SER A 108 16.79 -26.55 -5.98
N SER A 109 15.74 -26.61 -6.79
CA SER A 109 14.89 -25.45 -7.11
C SER A 109 14.29 -24.81 -5.85
N LEU A 110 13.86 -25.61 -4.87
CA LEU A 110 13.39 -25.12 -3.59
C LEU A 110 14.50 -24.39 -2.81
N ASN A 111 15.75 -24.88 -2.85
CA ASN A 111 16.86 -24.19 -2.20
C ASN A 111 17.07 -22.79 -2.80
N ALA A 112 17.09 -22.68 -4.13
CA ALA A 112 17.24 -21.41 -4.82
C ALA A 112 16.12 -20.41 -4.47
N LEU A 113 14.86 -20.86 -4.41
CA LEU A 113 13.74 -20.00 -4.03
C LEU A 113 13.83 -19.50 -2.57
N VAL A 114 14.26 -20.35 -1.64
CA VAL A 114 14.45 -19.94 -0.24
C VAL A 114 15.66 -19.00 -0.10
N ASP A 115 16.73 -19.24 -0.86
CA ASP A 115 17.90 -18.35 -0.92
C ASP A 115 17.52 -16.97 -1.47
N ASP A 116 16.73 -16.91 -2.55
CA ASP A 116 16.15 -15.67 -3.08
C ASP A 116 15.32 -14.94 -2.02
N PHE A 117 14.44 -15.65 -1.32
CA PHE A 117 13.61 -15.08 -0.24
C PHE A 117 14.47 -14.53 0.91
N ILE A 118 15.51 -15.24 1.32
CA ILE A 118 16.47 -14.78 2.34
C ILE A 118 17.17 -13.50 1.89
N ASN A 119 17.65 -13.46 0.65
CA ASN A 119 18.31 -12.29 0.10
C ASN A 119 17.38 -11.08 0.05
N LEU A 120 16.12 -11.28 -0.35
CA LEU A 120 15.09 -10.24 -0.33
C LEU A 120 14.85 -9.73 1.09
N GLN A 121 14.74 -10.63 2.08
CA GLN A 121 14.60 -10.25 3.49
C GLN A 121 15.80 -9.41 3.99
N ILE A 122 17.03 -9.79 3.61
CA ILE A 122 18.25 -9.04 3.96
C ILE A 122 18.24 -7.66 3.30
N GLN A 123 17.92 -7.58 2.00
CA GLN A 123 17.81 -6.31 1.28
C GLN A 123 16.76 -5.40 1.94
N THR A 124 15.58 -5.93 2.28
CA THR A 124 14.54 -5.16 2.99
C THR A 124 15.00 -4.69 4.36
N GLN A 125 15.75 -5.50 5.12
CA GLN A 125 16.32 -5.08 6.41
C GLN A 125 17.38 -4.00 6.24
N GLN A 126 18.18 -4.06 5.17
CA GLN A 126 19.20 -3.06 4.83
C GLN A 126 18.61 -1.72 4.38
N LEU A 127 17.38 -1.70 3.86
CA LEU A 127 16.64 -0.45 3.62
C LEU A 127 16.30 0.31 4.93
N GLY A 128 16.59 -0.30 6.09
CA GLY A 128 16.34 0.26 7.41
C GLY A 128 14.87 0.13 7.81
N PRO A 129 14.55 0.34 9.10
CA PRO A 129 13.17 0.62 9.45
C PRO A 129 12.73 1.83 8.63
N VAL A 130 11.55 1.75 7.99
CA VAL A 130 10.88 2.95 7.50
C VAL A 130 10.71 3.81 8.73
N ASN A 131 11.62 4.77 8.91
CA ASN A 131 11.60 5.65 10.06
C ASN A 131 10.28 6.41 9.96
N ALA A 132 9.28 5.97 10.71
CA ALA A 132 8.26 6.87 11.22
C ALA A 132 9.06 7.97 11.90
N VAL A 133 9.20 9.10 11.20
CA VAL A 133 10.05 10.23 11.56
C VAL A 133 9.89 10.52 13.05
N GLY A 134 10.88 10.09 13.83
CA GLY A 134 10.96 10.39 15.25
C GLY A 134 11.26 11.87 15.38
N LEU A 135 10.29 12.65 15.84
CA LEU A 135 10.51 14.03 16.22
C LEU A 135 11.51 14.07 17.39
N PRO A 136 12.61 14.84 17.30
CA PRO A 136 13.51 15.03 18.43
C PRO A 136 12.80 15.83 19.53
N GLY A 137 12.90 15.32 20.75
CA GLY A 137 12.19 15.81 21.92
C GLY A 137 12.46 17.27 22.27
N HIS A 138 11.44 17.91 22.84
CA HIS A 138 11.60 19.08 23.69
C HIS A 138 10.98 18.74 25.05
N SER A 139 11.85 18.61 26.05
CA SER A 139 11.48 18.64 27.45
C SER A 139 11.01 20.05 27.77
N ARG A 140 9.73 20.20 28.09
CA ARG A 140 9.25 21.41 28.76
C ARG A 140 8.07 21.05 29.66
N THR A 141 8.32 21.18 30.95
CA THR A 141 7.37 21.05 32.05
C THR A 141 6.27 22.10 31.89
N ASP A 142 5.07 21.66 31.54
CA ASP A 142 3.87 22.49 31.53
C ASP A 142 2.85 21.85 32.50
N PRO A 143 2.33 22.56 33.51
CA PRO A 143 1.44 22.02 34.53
C PRO A 143 0.05 21.58 34.00
N ALA A 144 -0.18 21.60 32.69
CA ALA A 144 -1.35 20.98 32.06
C ALA A 144 -1.22 19.44 31.86
N VAL A 145 -0.04 18.86 32.13
CA VAL A 145 0.22 17.42 31.95
C VAL A 145 -0.26 16.56 33.12
N ASP A 146 -0.44 17.12 34.31
CA ASP A 146 -0.94 16.35 35.47
C ASP A 146 -2.42 15.95 35.36
N SER A 147 -3.20 16.64 34.51
CA SER A 147 -4.58 16.25 34.20
C SER A 147 -4.68 15.11 33.18
N LEU A 148 -3.57 14.74 32.51
CA LEU A 148 -3.49 13.62 31.58
C LEU A 148 -3.00 12.32 32.24
N ALA A 149 -2.47 12.39 33.47
CA ALA A 149 -2.00 11.23 34.23
C ALA A 149 -3.13 10.35 34.80
N ASN A 150 -4.36 10.88 34.86
CA ASN A 150 -5.54 10.20 35.43
C ASN A 150 -6.54 9.67 34.39
N LEU A 151 -6.19 9.65 33.10
CA LEU A 151 -7.02 8.96 32.10
C LEU A 151 -6.75 7.45 32.13
N PRO A 152 -7.79 6.60 32.13
CA PRO A 152 -7.63 5.16 32.14
C PRO A 152 -6.78 4.73 30.94
N ARG A 153 -5.66 4.06 31.20
CA ARG A 153 -4.84 3.43 30.16
C ARG A 153 -5.62 2.24 29.60
N HIS A 154 -6.50 2.50 28.64
CA HIS A 154 -7.04 1.44 27.80
C HIS A 154 -6.02 1.10 26.71
N THR A 155 -5.15 0.16 27.05
CA THR A 155 -4.71 -0.89 26.14
C THR A 155 -5.94 -1.52 25.49
N GLU A 156 -5.86 -1.86 24.21
CA GLU A 156 -6.92 -2.50 23.39
C GLU A 156 -7.91 -1.57 22.67
N LEU A 157 -7.40 -0.81 21.69
CA LEU A 157 -8.17 -0.53 20.48
C LEU A 157 -7.36 -0.96 19.25
N GLY A 158 -7.67 -2.18 18.81
CA GLY A 158 -7.60 -2.70 17.45
C GLY A 158 -6.53 -2.14 16.51
N THR A 159 -5.44 -2.89 16.38
CA THR A 159 -4.46 -2.89 15.28
C THR A 159 -5.06 -3.31 13.92
N ARG A 160 -6.30 -2.93 13.60
CA ARG A 160 -7.01 -3.29 12.35
C ARG A 160 -7.46 -2.07 11.55
N LEU A 161 -6.57 -1.09 11.39
CA LEU A 161 -6.67 -0.18 10.25
C LEU A 161 -5.84 -0.81 9.13
N THR A 162 -6.47 -1.68 8.34
CA THR A 162 -5.89 -2.19 7.10
C THR A 162 -5.80 -1.04 6.13
N TRP A 163 -4.67 -0.36 6.20
CA TRP A 163 -4.11 0.40 5.10
C TRP A 163 -3.07 -0.49 4.40
N PRO A 164 -3.08 -0.63 3.06
CA PRO A 164 -3.90 0.10 2.09
C PRO A 164 -5.40 -0.26 2.16
N PRO A 165 -6.30 0.56 1.58
CA PRO A 165 -7.74 0.35 1.64
C PRO A 165 -8.11 -1.00 1.05
N ILE A 166 -9.29 -1.51 1.42
CA ILE A 166 -9.92 -2.75 0.88
C ILE A 166 -9.99 -2.83 -0.66
N TYR A 167 -9.73 -1.72 -1.37
CA TYR A 167 -9.71 -1.62 -2.82
C TYR A 167 -8.39 -2.08 -3.45
N PHE A 168 -7.29 -2.10 -2.68
CA PHE A 168 -6.03 -2.66 -3.14
C PHE A 168 -5.94 -4.09 -2.63
N THR A 169 -5.91 -5.04 -3.55
CA THR A 169 -5.53 -6.40 -3.24
C THR A 169 -4.06 -6.44 -2.81
N GLY A 170 -3.64 -7.49 -2.10
CA GLY A 170 -2.22 -7.68 -1.78
C GLY A 170 -1.31 -7.69 -3.03
N ARG A 171 -1.86 -8.06 -4.20
CA ARG A 171 -1.21 -7.95 -5.51
C ARG A 171 -0.97 -6.50 -5.93
N ASP A 172 -1.95 -5.63 -5.74
CA ASP A 172 -1.80 -4.21 -6.07
C ASP A 172 -0.76 -3.57 -5.16
N PHE A 173 -0.75 -3.92 -3.87
CA PHE A 173 0.23 -3.40 -2.91
C PHE A 173 1.68 -3.75 -3.28
N PHE A 174 1.95 -4.97 -3.78
CA PHE A 174 3.29 -5.35 -4.24
C PHE A 174 3.68 -4.68 -5.57
N THR A 175 2.74 -4.59 -6.51
CA THR A 175 2.92 -3.84 -7.77
C THR A 175 3.28 -2.37 -7.46
N LEU A 176 2.70 -1.80 -6.40
CA LEU A 176 2.99 -0.45 -5.91
C LEU A 176 4.33 -0.34 -5.14
N LEU A 177 4.84 -1.43 -4.55
CA LEU A 177 6.01 -1.46 -3.68
C LEU A 177 7.31 -1.92 -4.35
N ASP A 178 7.25 -2.63 -5.48
CA ASP A 178 8.46 -3.08 -6.18
C ASP A 178 9.18 -1.89 -6.84
N ALA A 179 10.08 -1.30 -6.05
CA ALA A 179 10.90 -0.17 -6.44
C ALA A 179 11.93 -0.52 -7.52
N HIS A 180 12.04 -1.75 -8.02
CA HIS A 180 13.00 -2.14 -9.04
C HIS A 180 12.39 -2.61 -10.36
N VAL A 181 11.11 -3.00 -10.38
CA VAL A 181 10.47 -3.53 -11.59
C VAL A 181 9.77 -2.46 -12.43
N HIS A 182 9.30 -1.38 -11.81
CA HIS A 182 8.49 -0.38 -12.49
C HIS A 182 9.19 0.96 -12.72
N ASP A 183 8.93 1.61 -13.85
CA ASP A 183 9.38 2.99 -14.10
C ASP A 183 8.59 4.05 -13.31
N TRP A 184 7.69 3.61 -12.43
CA TRP A 184 6.84 4.47 -11.61
C TRP A 184 6.90 4.09 -10.13
N ALA A 185 6.41 5.00 -9.28
CA ALA A 185 6.18 4.77 -7.85
C ALA A 185 4.91 5.52 -7.42
N MET A 186 4.36 5.19 -6.25
CA MET A 186 3.15 5.81 -5.75
C MET A 186 3.21 6.02 -4.23
N SER A 187 2.62 7.11 -3.76
CA SER A 187 2.37 7.33 -2.34
C SER A 187 1.37 6.29 -1.84
N LEU A 188 1.81 5.47 -0.89
CA LEU A 188 0.94 4.46 -0.32
C LEU A 188 -0.18 5.09 0.50
N SER A 189 0.06 6.19 1.21
CA SER A 189 -0.98 6.88 1.99
C SER A 189 -1.59 8.03 1.20
N PRO A 190 -2.90 8.31 1.32
CA PRO A 190 -3.54 9.40 0.60
C PRO A 190 -3.14 10.70 1.25
N VAL A 191 -3.02 11.72 0.43
CA VAL A 191 -2.63 13.05 0.85
C VAL A 191 -3.89 13.82 1.21
N GLY A 192 -4.21 13.84 2.50
CA GLY A 192 -5.40 14.52 3.03
C GLY A 192 -5.14 15.95 3.52
N PHE A 193 -3.87 16.33 3.69
CA PHE A 193 -3.50 17.57 4.38
C PHE A 193 -2.33 18.27 3.70
N SER A 194 -2.34 19.61 3.73
CA SER A 194 -1.23 20.43 3.25
C SER A 194 0.05 20.21 4.07
N ASP A 195 -0.08 20.18 5.39
CA ASP A 195 1.05 20.04 6.32
C ASP A 195 0.63 19.35 7.64
N SER A 196 1.62 19.12 8.50
CA SER A 196 1.41 18.44 9.78
C SER A 196 0.55 19.24 10.76
N LYS A 197 0.61 20.58 10.71
CA LYS A 197 -0.17 21.45 11.59
C LYS A 197 -1.65 21.40 11.22
N HIS A 198 -1.94 21.45 9.92
CA HIS A 198 -3.27 21.26 9.39
C HIS A 198 -3.78 19.85 9.75
N ARG A 199 -3.01 18.79 9.52
CA ARG A 199 -3.41 17.44 9.96
C ARG A 199 -3.72 17.34 11.46
N GLN A 200 -2.95 18.04 12.30
CA GLN A 200 -3.14 18.06 13.74
C GLN A 200 -4.41 18.81 14.15
N SER A 201 -4.76 19.93 13.49
CA SER A 201 -6.03 20.62 13.77
C SER A 201 -7.25 19.76 13.46
N TRP A 202 -7.11 18.82 12.52
CA TRP A 202 -8.14 17.85 12.15
C TRP A 202 -8.12 16.57 13.00
N TYR A 203 -7.16 16.40 13.90
CA TYR A 203 -7.04 15.16 14.69
C TYR A 203 -8.26 14.89 15.55
N GLY A 204 -8.80 15.90 16.23
CA GLY A 204 -10.02 15.77 17.01
C GLY A 204 -11.26 15.54 16.14
N VAL A 205 -11.38 16.33 15.06
CA VAL A 205 -12.53 16.32 14.14
C VAL A 205 -12.69 14.96 13.44
N LEU A 206 -11.59 14.32 13.07
CA LEU A 206 -11.59 13.00 12.41
C LEU A 206 -11.53 11.83 13.39
N GLY A 207 -11.97 11.99 14.63
CA GLY A 207 -11.98 10.89 15.60
C GLY A 207 -10.61 10.26 15.81
N ARG A 208 -9.55 11.09 15.80
CA ARG A 208 -8.13 10.67 15.92
C ARG A 208 -7.58 9.87 14.74
N GLN A 209 -8.30 9.82 13.62
CA GLN A 209 -7.88 9.06 12.43
C GLN A 209 -7.08 9.88 11.42
N SER A 210 -6.81 11.17 11.65
CA SER A 210 -6.05 11.99 10.68
C SER A 210 -4.64 11.44 10.37
N LYS A 211 -4.11 10.54 11.21
CA LYS A 211 -2.83 9.84 11.01
C LYS A 211 -2.79 8.86 9.84
N VAL A 212 -3.93 8.35 9.36
CA VAL A 212 -3.96 7.45 8.19
C VAL A 212 -3.66 8.21 6.89
N PHE A 213 -3.68 9.54 6.94
CA PHE A 213 -3.39 10.41 5.80
C PHE A 213 -1.97 10.99 5.89
N GLY A 214 -1.34 11.00 4.72
CA GLY A 214 -0.12 11.74 4.48
C GLY A 214 -0.37 13.25 4.40
N THR A 215 0.72 13.99 4.40
CA THR A 215 0.73 15.43 4.11
C THR A 215 1.33 15.68 2.73
N LEU A 216 1.00 16.81 2.11
CA LEU A 216 1.58 17.20 0.82
C LEU A 216 3.10 17.33 0.93
N GLN A 217 3.61 17.82 2.07
CA GLN A 217 5.05 17.87 2.32
C GLN A 217 5.69 16.48 2.29
N CYS A 218 5.11 15.49 2.98
CA CYS A 218 5.61 14.11 2.95
C CYS A 218 5.52 13.50 1.55
N PHE A 219 4.42 13.75 0.84
CA PHE A 219 4.24 13.30 -0.55
C PHE A 219 5.34 13.84 -1.47
N LEU A 220 5.65 15.12 -1.39
CA LEU A 220 6.68 15.76 -2.24
C LEU A 220 8.10 15.31 -1.86
N GLN A 221 8.35 15.01 -0.58
CA GLN A 221 9.61 14.42 -0.13
C GLN A 221 9.80 13.01 -0.70
N ASP A 222 8.76 12.16 -0.65
CA ASP A 222 8.82 10.82 -1.22
C ASP A 222 8.91 10.86 -2.76
N ALA A 223 8.18 11.79 -3.40
CA ALA A 223 8.28 12.06 -4.83
C ALA A 223 9.70 12.44 -5.25
N MET A 224 10.38 13.29 -4.47
CA MET A 224 11.78 13.63 -4.70
C MET A 224 12.66 12.39 -4.68
N GLY A 225 12.55 11.57 -3.62
CA GLY A 225 13.31 10.33 -3.51
C GLY A 225 13.00 9.33 -4.63
N ALA A 226 11.74 9.25 -5.08
CA ALA A 226 11.33 8.43 -6.22
C ALA A 226 11.99 8.89 -7.52
N LEU A 227 11.81 10.16 -7.89
CA LEU A 227 12.19 10.69 -9.20
C LEU A 227 13.70 10.92 -9.35
N THR A 228 14.41 11.15 -8.24
CA THR A 228 15.86 11.41 -8.25
C THR A 228 16.67 10.19 -7.82
N THR A 229 16.45 9.67 -6.61
CA THR A 229 17.30 8.63 -6.02
C THR A 229 16.98 7.26 -6.59
N ARG A 230 15.69 6.94 -6.74
CA ARG A 230 15.22 5.66 -7.30
C ARG A 230 15.04 5.70 -8.83
N ASN A 231 15.39 6.81 -9.47
CA ASN A 231 15.33 7.03 -10.90
C ASN A 231 13.96 6.71 -11.56
N LYS A 232 12.86 6.90 -10.83
CA LYS A 232 11.51 6.71 -11.37
C LYS A 232 11.18 7.80 -12.38
N LYS A 233 10.41 7.46 -13.41
CA LYS A 233 9.87 8.40 -14.40
C LYS A 233 8.56 9.01 -13.93
N VAL A 234 7.74 8.26 -13.20
CA VAL A 234 6.42 8.71 -12.74
C VAL A 234 6.28 8.51 -11.24
N TYR A 235 5.70 9.49 -10.54
CA TYR A 235 5.29 9.38 -9.15
C TYR A 235 3.84 9.82 -8.99
N MET A 236 3.01 9.01 -8.33
CA MET A 236 1.58 9.24 -8.24
C MET A 236 1.07 9.26 -6.80
N GLY A 237 -0.10 9.83 -6.57
CA GLY A 237 -0.82 9.62 -5.32
C GLY A 237 -2.25 10.12 -5.34
N LEU A 238 -3.04 9.54 -4.45
CA LEU A 238 -4.42 9.95 -4.19
C LEU A 238 -4.42 11.18 -3.28
N LEU A 239 -4.99 12.28 -3.75
CA LEU A 239 -5.23 13.49 -2.97
C LEU A 239 -6.69 13.51 -2.54
N ILE A 240 -6.91 13.82 -1.27
CA ILE A 240 -8.25 13.90 -0.70
C ILE A 240 -8.42 15.29 -0.09
N PHE A 241 -9.41 16.01 -0.61
CA PHE A 241 -9.82 17.29 -0.05
C PHE A 241 -11.07 17.10 0.83
N TRP A 242 -10.95 17.48 2.09
CA TRP A 242 -12.05 17.36 3.06
C TRP A 242 -12.99 18.56 2.97
N LEU A 243 -14.27 18.27 2.76
CA LEU A 243 -15.33 19.25 2.77
C LEU A 243 -16.19 19.06 4.01
N LEU A 244 -16.21 20.09 4.87
CA LEU A 244 -17.16 20.17 5.99
C LEU A 244 -18.56 20.37 5.43
N GLN A 245 -19.51 19.54 5.86
CA GLN A 245 -20.93 19.74 5.59
C GLN A 245 -21.55 20.48 6.78
N PRO A 246 -21.82 21.80 6.66
CA PRO A 246 -22.20 22.65 7.80
C PRO A 246 -23.48 22.19 8.50
N ASP A 247 -24.39 21.55 7.77
CA ASP A 247 -25.70 21.09 8.22
C ASP A 247 -25.67 19.80 9.06
N GLN A 248 -24.52 19.15 9.19
CA GLN A 248 -24.38 17.84 9.84
C GLN A 248 -23.39 17.83 11.01
N LEU A 249 -22.80 18.98 11.38
CA LEU A 249 -21.83 19.11 12.47
C LEU A 249 -22.38 18.77 13.85
N GLU A 250 -23.69 18.90 14.08
CA GLU A 250 -24.34 18.62 15.37
C GLU A 250 -24.39 17.13 15.74
N ARG A 251 -24.10 16.21 14.80
CA ARG A 251 -24.31 14.75 14.99
C ARG A 251 -23.06 13.95 15.38
N ILE A 252 -21.88 14.58 15.51
CA ILE A 252 -20.63 13.86 15.81
C ILE A 252 -20.44 13.72 17.34
N ALA A 253 -21.39 13.05 18.00
CA ALA A 253 -21.19 12.56 19.36
C ALA A 253 -20.85 11.07 19.25
N ASP A 254 -19.57 10.74 19.43
CA ASP A 254 -19.02 9.38 19.50
C ASP A 254 -19.29 8.46 18.31
N ALA A 255 -18.61 8.72 17.19
CA ALA A 255 -18.49 7.74 16.10
C ALA A 255 -17.52 6.61 16.48
N THR A 256 -17.95 5.70 17.37
CA THR A 256 -17.40 4.34 17.42
C THR A 256 -17.97 3.55 16.23
N GLN A 257 -17.54 3.88 15.01
CA GLN A 257 -17.97 3.17 13.79
C GLN A 257 -17.07 1.96 13.53
N THR A 258 -17.71 0.84 13.20
CA THR A 258 -17.11 -0.48 13.00
C THR A 258 -16.44 -0.66 11.64
N ASP A 259 -16.71 0.22 10.66
CA ASP A 259 -16.09 0.18 9.33
C ASP A 259 -15.26 1.46 9.08
N PRO A 260 -13.93 1.35 8.91
CA PRO A 260 -13.09 2.47 8.51
C PRO A 260 -13.56 3.16 7.23
N LEU A 261 -14.23 2.46 6.31
CA LEU A 261 -14.73 2.99 5.02
C LEU A 261 -15.81 4.06 5.17
N ASP A 262 -16.65 3.96 6.20
CA ASP A 262 -17.69 4.94 6.46
C ASP A 262 -17.11 6.35 6.67
N ILE A 263 -15.84 6.46 7.07
CA ILE A 263 -15.16 7.75 7.24
C ILE A 263 -14.73 8.35 5.89
N TRP A 264 -14.51 7.51 4.87
CA TRP A 264 -14.10 7.93 3.52
C TRP A 264 -15.30 8.30 2.65
N THR A 265 -16.39 7.55 2.75
CA THR A 265 -17.52 7.61 1.81
C THR A 265 -18.87 7.89 2.48
N GLY A 266 -19.01 7.55 3.78
CA GLY A 266 -20.30 7.50 4.47
C GLY A 266 -20.56 8.61 5.49
N ASN A 267 -19.53 9.37 5.90
CA ASN A 267 -19.69 10.33 6.98
C ASN A 267 -20.44 11.56 6.48
N ARG A 268 -21.73 11.66 6.85
CA ARG A 268 -22.61 12.76 6.42
C ARG A 268 -22.07 14.15 6.82
N ALA A 269 -21.18 14.23 7.81
CA ALA A 269 -20.57 15.49 8.21
C ALA A 269 -19.32 15.90 7.40
N LEU A 270 -18.67 14.94 6.73
CA LEU A 270 -17.39 15.15 6.06
C LEU A 270 -17.36 14.38 4.74
N ARG A 271 -17.37 15.11 3.63
CA ARG A 271 -17.25 14.50 2.31
C ARG A 271 -15.81 14.64 1.81
N GLY A 272 -15.19 13.52 1.49
CA GLY A 272 -13.88 13.49 0.82
C GLY A 272 -14.07 13.69 -0.68
N TYR A 273 -13.34 14.65 -1.23
CA TYR A 273 -13.24 14.84 -2.68
C TYR A 273 -11.89 14.32 -3.17
N GLY A 274 -11.91 13.25 -3.97
CA GLY A 274 -10.73 12.54 -4.46
C GLY A 274 -10.22 13.06 -5.80
N MET A 275 -8.90 13.18 -5.92
CA MET A 275 -8.17 13.43 -7.17
C MET A 275 -6.91 12.58 -7.22
N VAL A 276 -6.39 12.30 -8.41
CA VAL A 276 -5.05 11.68 -8.54
C VAL A 276 -4.08 12.73 -9.05
N MET A 277 -2.96 12.88 -8.35
CA MET A 277 -1.84 13.68 -8.81
C MET A 277 -0.76 12.78 -9.38
N ILE A 278 -0.24 13.17 -10.54
CA ILE A 278 0.82 12.48 -11.27
C ILE A 278 1.94 13.47 -11.53
N LEU A 279 3.12 13.14 -11.04
CA LEU A 279 4.37 13.85 -11.24
C LEU A 279 5.23 13.04 -12.21
N ARG A 280 5.37 13.51 -13.44
CA ARG A 280 6.13 12.81 -14.50
C ARG A 280 7.40 13.57 -14.86
N ARG A 281 8.54 12.89 -14.82
CA ARG A 281 9.81 13.39 -15.34
C ARG A 281 9.86 13.15 -16.84
N ALA A 282 9.91 14.22 -17.62
CA ALA A 282 10.02 14.18 -19.07
C ALA A 282 11.06 15.21 -19.53
N HIS A 283 12.07 14.76 -20.29
CA HIS A 283 13.08 15.65 -20.88
C HIS A 283 13.81 16.55 -19.86
N GLY A 284 14.12 16.02 -18.68
CA GLY A 284 14.76 16.77 -17.59
C GLY A 284 13.84 17.80 -16.91
N LYS A 285 12.56 17.84 -17.29
CA LYS A 285 11.53 18.69 -16.69
C LYS A 285 10.49 17.85 -15.96
N LEU A 286 9.73 18.50 -15.09
CA LEU A 286 8.60 17.91 -14.40
C LEU A 286 7.28 18.37 -15.02
N GLN A 287 6.47 17.41 -15.43
CA GLN A 287 5.08 17.58 -15.81
C GLN A 287 4.19 17.23 -14.62
N ILE A 288 3.13 18.02 -14.42
CA ILE A 288 2.13 17.80 -13.38
C ILE A 288 0.81 17.48 -14.08
N THR A 289 0.23 16.33 -13.80
CA THR A 289 -1.07 15.93 -14.34
C THR A 289 -2.01 15.59 -13.20
N TRP A 290 -3.22 16.14 -13.27
CA TRP A 290 -4.29 15.91 -12.32
C TRP A 290 -5.42 15.15 -12.98
N TYR A 291 -5.66 13.92 -12.53
CA TYR A 291 -6.93 13.30 -12.79
C TYR A 291 -7.98 13.85 -11.83
N ASP A 292 -9.01 14.43 -12.41
CA ASP A 292 -10.02 15.23 -11.74
C ASP A 292 -11.42 14.81 -12.20
N PRO A 293 -12.12 13.98 -11.40
CA PRO A 293 -13.47 13.50 -11.72
C PRO A 293 -14.51 14.62 -11.91
N TRP A 294 -14.28 15.81 -11.34
CA TRP A 294 -15.24 16.91 -11.38
C TRP A 294 -15.54 17.33 -12.82
N ARG A 295 -14.54 17.39 -13.69
CA ARG A 295 -14.75 18.03 -14.99
C ARG A 295 -15.64 17.22 -15.93
N LEU A 296 -15.63 15.89 -15.83
CA LEU A 296 -16.27 15.03 -16.82
C LEU A 296 -17.55 14.38 -16.35
N MET A 297 -17.72 14.21 -15.03
CA MET A 297 -18.92 13.59 -14.49
C MET A 297 -19.91 14.60 -13.95
N GLU A 298 -21.06 14.70 -14.62
CA GLU A 298 -22.15 15.56 -14.18
C GLU A 298 -22.63 15.24 -12.77
N ALA A 299 -22.68 13.97 -12.39
CA ALA A 299 -23.06 13.55 -11.04
C ALA A 299 -22.10 14.12 -9.98
N VAL A 300 -20.78 13.99 -10.20
CA VAL A 300 -19.75 14.58 -9.33
C VAL A 300 -19.88 16.11 -9.32
N ARG A 301 -20.12 16.76 -10.48
CA ARG A 301 -20.34 18.21 -10.52
C ARG A 301 -21.50 18.64 -9.66
N ASN A 302 -22.64 17.99 -9.82
CA ASN A 302 -23.83 18.33 -9.05
C ASN A 302 -23.61 18.10 -7.54
N LEU A 303 -22.87 17.04 -7.20
CA LEU A 303 -22.57 16.66 -5.82
C LEU A 303 -21.67 17.66 -5.08
N TYR A 304 -20.67 18.23 -5.75
CA TYR A 304 -19.70 19.16 -5.13
C TYR A 304 -19.86 20.63 -5.56
N LYS A 305 -20.90 20.98 -6.32
CA LYS A 305 -21.21 22.37 -6.75
C LYS A 305 -21.19 23.40 -5.62
N PRO A 306 -21.72 23.11 -4.42
CA PRO A 306 -21.65 24.05 -3.30
C PRO A 306 -20.21 24.36 -2.84
N SER A 307 -19.25 23.48 -3.16
CA SER A 307 -17.88 23.51 -2.66
C SER A 307 -16.85 23.90 -3.72
N ILE A 308 -17.28 24.28 -4.93
CA ILE A 308 -16.40 24.51 -6.08
C ILE A 308 -15.29 25.53 -5.79
N THR A 309 -15.61 26.65 -5.13
CA THR A 309 -14.62 27.68 -4.76
C THR A 309 -13.57 27.15 -3.80
N GLN A 310 -13.94 26.27 -2.87
CA GLN A 310 -13.01 25.68 -1.92
C GLN A 310 -12.10 24.67 -2.63
N MET A 311 -12.65 23.91 -3.57
CA MET A 311 -11.89 22.97 -4.40
C MET A 311 -10.85 23.71 -5.27
N TYR A 312 -11.23 24.81 -5.93
CA TYR A 312 -10.28 25.62 -6.70
C TYR A 312 -9.16 26.18 -5.81
N ARG A 313 -9.49 26.78 -4.67
CA ARG A 313 -8.48 27.30 -3.72
C ARG A 313 -7.54 26.20 -3.23
N TYR A 314 -8.06 25.01 -2.97
CA TYR A 314 -7.23 23.87 -2.58
C TYR A 314 -6.26 23.48 -3.70
N ARG A 315 -6.73 23.39 -4.95
CA ARG A 315 -5.89 23.09 -6.11
C ARG A 315 -4.81 24.14 -6.32
N GLU A 316 -5.18 25.42 -6.31
CA GLU A 316 -4.22 26.53 -6.38
C GLU A 316 -3.18 26.41 -5.28
N HIS A 317 -3.60 26.17 -4.04
CA HIS A 317 -2.68 26.00 -2.92
C HIS A 317 -1.71 24.83 -3.13
N VAL A 318 -2.19 23.67 -3.58
CA VAL A 318 -1.33 22.51 -3.84
C VAL A 318 -0.37 22.79 -5.00
N VAL A 319 -0.85 23.41 -6.09
CA VAL A 319 -0.02 23.80 -7.23
C VAL A 319 1.08 24.78 -6.82
N GLU A 320 0.77 25.80 -6.03
CA GLU A 320 1.77 26.75 -5.52
C GLU A 320 2.81 26.07 -4.64
N LYS A 321 2.41 25.10 -3.81
CA LYS A 321 3.34 24.30 -3.01
C LYS A 321 4.25 23.43 -3.89
N ILE A 322 3.73 22.85 -4.97
CA ILE A 322 4.54 22.07 -5.92
C ILE A 322 5.50 22.98 -6.68
N LYS A 323 5.05 24.15 -7.15
CA LYS A 323 5.92 25.14 -7.80
C LYS A 323 7.07 25.58 -6.89
N ALA A 324 6.75 25.91 -5.63
CA ALA A 324 7.76 26.27 -4.65
C ALA A 324 8.74 25.11 -4.39
N TRP A 325 8.22 23.88 -4.24
CA TRP A 325 9.06 22.69 -4.08
C TRP A 325 9.96 22.43 -5.29
N ALA A 326 9.43 22.49 -6.52
CA ALA A 326 10.19 22.28 -7.74
C ALA A 326 11.29 23.34 -7.89
N SER A 327 10.96 24.61 -7.65
CA SER A 327 11.92 25.71 -7.65
C SER A 327 13.03 25.52 -6.62
N ASN A 328 12.70 25.16 -5.37
CA ASN A 328 13.67 24.91 -4.30
C ASN A 328 14.63 23.74 -4.60
N ASN A 329 14.25 22.85 -5.52
CA ASN A 329 15.06 21.70 -5.91
C ASN A 329 15.63 21.82 -7.33
N ASN A 330 15.58 23.00 -7.95
CA ASN A 330 16.05 23.25 -9.31
C ASN A 330 15.42 22.32 -10.37
N ILE A 331 14.15 21.96 -10.18
CA ILE A 331 13.41 21.13 -11.13
C ILE A 331 12.59 22.05 -12.03
N PRO A 332 12.94 22.18 -13.33
CA PRO A 332 12.15 22.98 -14.26
C PRO A 332 10.78 22.34 -14.48
N LEU A 333 9.73 23.14 -14.35
CA LEU A 333 8.37 22.71 -14.71
C LEU A 333 8.17 22.81 -16.22
N TYR A 334 7.37 21.90 -16.78
CA TYR A 334 7.00 21.90 -18.19
C TYR A 334 5.53 22.30 -18.38
N ASN A 335 4.64 21.32 -18.47
CA ASN A 335 3.21 21.52 -18.64
C ASN A 335 2.46 21.06 -17.39
N GLN A 336 1.29 21.66 -17.19
CA GLN A 336 0.36 21.32 -16.12
C GLN A 336 -0.97 20.96 -16.77
N TYR A 337 -1.47 19.75 -16.50
CA TYR A 337 -2.73 19.26 -17.07
C TYR A 337 -3.72 18.91 -15.97
N TRP A 338 -5.01 19.11 -16.21
CA TRP A 338 -6.07 18.68 -15.31
C TRP A 338 -7.29 18.16 -16.08
N GLY A 339 -8.05 17.24 -15.48
CA GLY A 339 -9.20 16.58 -16.09
C GLY A 339 -8.97 15.08 -16.25
N GLY A 340 -9.09 14.57 -17.46
CA GLY A 340 -8.82 13.17 -17.81
C GLY A 340 -10.08 12.31 -17.80
N HIS A 341 -10.33 11.57 -18.88
CA HIS A 341 -11.43 10.62 -18.97
C HIS A 341 -11.36 9.59 -17.83
N GLY A 342 -12.46 9.48 -17.09
CA GLY A 342 -12.56 8.58 -15.96
C GLY A 342 -12.76 7.13 -16.38
N VAL A 343 -12.46 6.22 -15.47
CA VAL A 343 -12.96 4.85 -15.53
C VAL A 343 -14.42 4.89 -15.13
N GLU A 344 -15.32 4.31 -15.93
CA GLU A 344 -16.74 4.22 -15.58
C GLU A 344 -16.90 3.35 -14.31
N THR A 345 -17.30 3.96 -13.21
CA THR A 345 -17.48 3.27 -11.91
C THR A 345 -18.93 3.03 -11.54
N GLY A 346 -19.89 3.48 -12.37
CA GLY A 346 -21.33 3.37 -12.09
C GLY A 346 -21.82 4.18 -10.88
N GLY A 347 -21.02 5.12 -10.36
CA GLY A 347 -21.35 5.93 -9.17
C GLY A 347 -20.78 7.36 -9.21
N ASP A 348 -21.12 8.17 -8.21
CA ASP A 348 -20.77 9.59 -8.06
C ASP A 348 -19.66 9.87 -7.03
N ASP A 349 -18.99 8.81 -6.57
CA ASP A 349 -17.90 8.89 -5.59
C ASP A 349 -16.54 9.19 -6.25
N SER A 350 -16.12 10.45 -6.17
CA SER A 350 -14.83 10.92 -6.68
C SER A 350 -13.60 10.19 -6.11
N VAL A 351 -13.66 9.68 -4.88
CA VAL A 351 -12.55 8.94 -4.26
C VAL A 351 -12.45 7.56 -4.90
N LEU A 352 -13.56 6.84 -4.99
CA LEU A 352 -13.61 5.53 -5.66
C LEU A 352 -13.17 5.64 -7.12
N MET A 353 -13.62 6.68 -7.83
CA MET A 353 -13.18 6.95 -9.21
C MET A 353 -11.68 7.17 -9.31
N SER A 354 -11.10 7.95 -8.40
CA SER A 354 -9.66 8.21 -8.37
C SER A 354 -8.87 6.93 -8.08
N ILE A 355 -9.39 6.06 -7.21
CA ILE A 355 -8.81 4.74 -6.96
C ILE A 355 -8.87 3.87 -8.22
N LYS A 356 -10.02 3.81 -8.90
CA LYS A 356 -10.17 3.04 -10.14
C LYS A 356 -9.29 3.57 -11.27
N TYR A 357 -9.08 4.88 -11.34
CA TYR A 357 -8.13 5.47 -12.26
C TYR A 357 -6.68 5.06 -11.93
N LEU A 358 -6.28 5.06 -10.66
CA LEU A 358 -4.98 4.53 -10.23
C LEU A 358 -4.82 3.05 -10.58
N GLU A 359 -5.82 2.21 -10.29
CA GLU A 359 -5.83 0.79 -10.66
C GLU A 359 -5.62 0.60 -12.17
N HIS A 360 -6.32 1.38 -12.99
CA HIS A 360 -6.17 1.35 -14.45
C HIS A 360 -4.75 1.73 -14.90
N LEU A 361 -4.16 2.78 -14.33
CA LEU A 361 -2.79 3.22 -14.64
C LEU A 361 -1.76 2.14 -14.30
N VAL A 362 -1.86 1.52 -13.12
CA VAL A 362 -0.84 0.56 -12.65
C VAL A 362 -1.01 -0.84 -13.25
N SER A 363 -2.23 -1.19 -13.68
CA SER A 363 -2.54 -2.51 -14.25
C SER A 363 -2.32 -2.60 -15.76
N ALA A 364 -1.98 -1.48 -16.41
CA ALA A 364 -1.78 -1.45 -17.86
C ALA A 364 -0.59 -2.34 -18.29
N PRO A 365 -0.73 -3.18 -19.33
CA PRO A 365 0.34 -4.09 -19.77
C PRO A 365 1.66 -3.39 -20.16
N GLY A 366 1.60 -2.14 -20.64
CA GLY A 366 2.78 -1.32 -20.94
C GLY A 366 3.21 -0.40 -19.79
N GLY A 367 2.65 -0.59 -18.59
CA GLY A 367 2.83 0.28 -17.43
C GLY A 367 2.16 1.65 -17.60
N VAL A 368 2.37 2.52 -16.61
CA VAL A 368 1.74 3.84 -16.52
C VAL A 368 2.01 4.71 -17.76
N GLU A 369 3.21 4.61 -18.36
CA GLU A 369 3.56 5.39 -19.55
C GLU A 369 2.77 4.98 -20.80
N SER A 370 2.18 3.77 -20.83
CA SER A 370 1.33 3.35 -21.95
C SER A 370 -0.10 3.89 -21.90
N VAL A 371 -0.52 4.39 -20.74
CA VAL A 371 -1.85 4.98 -20.53
C VAL A 371 -1.81 6.50 -20.62
N LEU A 372 -0.73 7.11 -20.13
CA LEU A 372 -0.57 8.56 -20.17
C LEU A 372 -0.18 9.02 -21.59
N PRO A 373 -0.83 10.09 -22.11
CA PRO A 373 -0.40 10.76 -23.34
C PRO A 373 1.10 11.07 -23.39
N ASP A 374 1.67 11.18 -24.59
CA ASP A 374 3.03 11.68 -24.76
C ASP A 374 3.15 13.06 -24.08
N PRO A 375 4.17 13.29 -23.22
CA PRO A 375 4.27 14.52 -22.44
C PRO A 375 4.35 15.79 -23.30
N GLN A 376 4.76 15.70 -24.57
CA GLN A 376 4.84 16.80 -25.52
C GLN A 376 3.61 16.91 -26.42
N ASN A 377 2.79 15.85 -26.54
CA ASN A 377 1.62 15.84 -27.41
C ASN A 377 0.38 16.39 -26.72
N ARG A 378 0.15 17.70 -26.89
CA ARG A 378 -1.03 18.38 -26.34
C ARG A 378 -2.35 17.79 -26.86
N GLU A 379 -2.41 17.40 -28.13
CA GLU A 379 -3.63 16.87 -28.74
C GLU A 379 -4.03 15.53 -28.12
N GLU A 380 -3.06 14.67 -27.79
CA GLU A 380 -3.33 13.42 -27.06
C GLU A 380 -3.86 13.69 -25.64
N PHE A 381 -3.36 14.72 -24.95
CA PHE A 381 -3.92 15.13 -23.66
C PHE A 381 -5.37 15.59 -23.79
N GLU A 382 -5.67 16.44 -24.78
CA GLU A 382 -7.03 16.94 -25.01
C GLU A 382 -7.98 15.79 -25.42
N ALA A 383 -7.52 14.86 -26.26
CA ALA A 383 -8.27 13.65 -26.63
C ALA A 383 -8.48 12.70 -25.43
N ALA A 384 -7.55 12.67 -24.48
CA ALA A 384 -7.69 11.96 -23.21
C ALA A 384 -8.51 12.75 -22.17
N GLY A 385 -9.09 13.90 -22.53
CA GLY A 385 -9.95 14.71 -21.66
C GLY A 385 -9.20 15.60 -20.66
N PHE A 386 -7.89 15.78 -20.84
CA PHE A 386 -7.07 16.69 -20.05
C PHE A 386 -6.93 18.06 -20.71
N TYR A 387 -6.75 19.08 -19.89
CA TYR A 387 -6.66 20.47 -20.32
C TYR A 387 -5.45 21.14 -19.70
N LEU A 388 -4.80 22.01 -20.46
CA LEU A 388 -3.66 22.78 -19.98
C LEU A 388 -4.13 23.78 -18.91
N ALA A 389 -3.53 23.72 -17.72
CA ALA A 389 -3.80 24.67 -16.65
C ALA A 389 -3.24 26.06 -17.02
N GLY A 390 -4.07 27.11 -16.89
CA GLY A 390 -3.71 28.49 -17.24
C GLY A 390 -3.91 28.89 -18.71
N GLY A 391 -4.62 28.08 -19.51
CA GLY A 391 -5.16 28.54 -20.80
C GLY A 391 -6.46 29.34 -20.63
N ASP A 392 -6.79 30.22 -21.58
CA ASP A 392 -7.88 31.22 -21.56
C ASP A 392 -9.33 30.66 -21.46
N ASN A 393 -9.54 29.40 -21.08
CA ASN A 393 -10.82 28.70 -21.08
C ASN A 393 -11.34 28.33 -19.67
N GLU A 394 -10.94 29.06 -18.62
CA GLU A 394 -11.51 28.90 -17.26
C GLU A 394 -12.61 29.93 -16.95
#